data_AF-A0A820P8R9-F1
#
_entry.id   AF-A0A820P8R9-F1
#
_cell.length_a   1.000
_cell.length_b   1.000
_cell.length_c   1.000
_cell.angle_alpha   90.00
_cell.angle_beta   90.00
_cell.angle_gamma   90.00
#
_symmetry.space_group_name_H-M   'P 1'
#
loop_
_entity.id
_entity.type
_entity.pdbx_description
1 polymer ?
#
loop_
_entity_poly.entity_id
_entity_poly.type
_entity_poly.pdbx_seq_one_letter_code
_entity_poly.pdbx_strand_id
1 'polypeptide(L)' 'TASTKQKDELVLEGNDIELVSRSAALIQMSTSVKNKDIRKFLDGIYVSEKIPADEA' A
#
# COMPACT_ATOMS: atom_id res chain seq x y z
N THR A 1 10.81 19.39 -0.53
CA THR A 1 11.69 18.86 0.53
C THR A 1 11.25 17.44 0.78
N ALA A 2 12.01 16.43 0.34
CA ALA A 2 11.62 15.03 0.53
C ALA A 2 11.57 14.74 2.04
N SER A 3 10.39 14.39 2.56
CA SER A 3 10.20 14.02 3.95
C SER A 3 11.09 12.81 4.24
N THR A 4 12.12 12.99 5.08
CA THR A 4 13.05 11.93 5.48
C THR A 4 12.38 10.82 6.29
N LYS A 5 11.11 11.00 6.68
CA LYS A 5 10.31 10.01 7.42
C LYS A 5 9.60 9.00 6.52
N GLN A 6 9.26 9.37 5.28
CA GLN A 6 8.49 8.51 4.36
C GLN A 6 9.42 7.82 3.38
N LYS A 7 10.28 6.95 3.90
CA LYS A 7 11.12 6.09 3.06
C LYS A 7 10.41 4.76 2.88
N ASP A 8 10.25 4.33 1.62
CA ASP A 8 9.61 3.07 1.22
C ASP A 8 8.12 2.95 1.60
N GLU A 9 7.44 4.09 1.77
CA GLU A 9 6.01 4.18 2.12
C GLU A 9 5.20 4.89 1.03
N LEU A 10 3.98 4.41 0.80
CA LEU A 10 3.00 5.06 -0.06
C LEU A 10 1.75 5.39 0.77
N VAL A 11 1.41 6.68 0.86
CA VAL A 11 0.19 7.15 1.52
C VAL A 11 -0.89 7.36 0.47
N LEU A 12 -2.06 6.75 0.67
CA LEU A 12 -3.23 6.91 -0.19
C LEU A 12 -4.31 7.67 0.57
N GLU A 13 -4.63 8.86 0.09
CA GLU A 13 -5.64 9.74 0.68
C GLU A 13 -6.81 9.90 -0.28
N GLY A 14 -8.02 10.02 0.27
CA GLY A 14 -9.22 10.27 -0.50
C GLY A 14 -10.46 10.32 0.38
N ASN A 15 -11.49 11.03 -0.07
CA ASN A 15 -12.73 11.22 0.67
C ASN A 15 -13.60 9.94 0.71
N ASP A 16 -13.48 9.09 -0.30
CA ASP A 16 -14.25 7.84 -0.41
C ASP A 16 -13.38 6.63 -0.08
N ILE A 17 -13.68 5.98 1.04
CA ILE A 17 -12.94 4.81 1.55
C ILE A 17 -12.97 3.63 0.59
N GLU A 18 -14.04 3.45 -0.20
CA GLU A 18 -14.14 2.34 -1.15
C GLU A 18 -13.20 2.54 -2.33
N LEU A 19 -13.10 3.78 -2.83
CA LEU A 19 -12.17 4.15 -3.89
C LEU A 19 -10.72 4.00 -3.43
N VAL A 20 -10.40 4.52 -2.23
CA VAL A 20 -9.05 4.42 -1.65
C VAL A 20 -8.68 2.96 -1.40
N SER A 21 -9.57 2.17 -0.79
CA SER A 21 -9.33 0.76 -0.51
C SER A 21 -9.17 -0.07 -1.77
N ARG A 22 -9.98 0.18 -2.81
CA ARG A 22 -9.85 -0.50 -4.10
C ARG A 22 -8.51 -0.17 -4.76
N SER A 23 -8.08 1.09 -4.69
CA SER A 23 -6.82 1.52 -5.27
C SER A 23 -5.62 0.88 -4.56
N ALA A 24 -5.65 0.81 -3.23
CA ALA A 24 -4.64 0.10 -2.43
C ALA A 24 -4.56 -1.39 -2.82
N ALA A 25 -5.70 -2.07 -2.96
CA ALA A 25 -5.75 -3.48 -3.35
C ALA A 25 -5.20 -3.72 -4.76
N LEU A 26 -5.49 -2.83 -5.72
CA LEU A 26 -4.96 -2.93 -7.08
C LEU A 26 -3.43 -2.81 -7.13
N ILE A 27 -2.85 -1.89 -6.36
CA ILE A 27 -1.40 -1.70 -6.26
C ILE A 27 -0.73 -2.96 -5.70
N GLN A 28 -1.27 -3.52 -4.62
CA GLN A 28 -0.77 -4.76 -4.03
C GLN A 28 -0.83 -5.93 -5.03
N MET A 29 -1.97 -6.12 -5.70
CA MET A 29 -2.11 -7.19 -6.70
C MET A 29 -1.15 -7.02 -7.88
N SER A 30 -0.90 -5.78 -8.30
CA SER A 30 0.03 -5.48 -9.40
C SER A 30 1.49 -5.81 -9.07
N THR A 31 1.87 -5.77 -7.79
CA THR A 31 3.25 -6.02 -7.34
C THR A 31 3.48 -7.44 -6.82
N SER A 32 2.45 -8.30 -6.90
CA SER A 32 2.56 -9.69 -6.48
C SER A 32 3.57 -10.48 -7.33
N VAL A 33 4.45 -11.23 -6.66
CA VAL A 33 5.44 -12.08 -7.31
C VAL A 33 4.76 -13.23 -8.07
N LYS A 34 5.12 -13.40 -9.34
CA LYS A 34 4.62 -14.47 -10.23
C LYS A 34 5.71 -15.48 -10.53
N ASN A 35 5.32 -16.75 -10.73
CA ASN A 35 6.20 -17.85 -11.15
C ASN A 35 7.39 -18.14 -10.21
N LYS A 36 7.29 -17.81 -8.92
CA LYS A 36 8.26 -18.13 -7.86
C LYS A 36 7.54 -18.53 -6.57
N ASP A 37 8.24 -19.13 -5.60
CA ASP A 37 7.68 -19.41 -4.26
C ASP A 37 7.52 -18.11 -3.47
N ILE A 38 6.27 -17.71 -3.28
CA ILE A 38 5.86 -16.49 -2.57
C ILE A 38 6.31 -16.46 -1.10
N ARG A 39 6.63 -17.60 -0.49
CA ARG A 39 7.12 -17.66 0.91
C ARG A 39 8.61 -17.37 1.02
N LYS A 40 9.33 -17.40 -0.10
CA LYS A 40 10.76 -17.08 -0.16
C LYS A 40 10.99 -15.70 -0.77
N PHE A 41 10.19 -15.33 -1.75
CA PHE A 41 10.20 -14.01 -2.38
C PHE A 41 9.01 -13.21 -1.83
N LEU A 42 9.24 -12.55 -0.69
CA LEU A 42 8.25 -11.74 0.01
C LEU A 42 8.11 -10.33 -0.56
N ASP A 43 8.74 -10.04 -1.70
CA ASP A 43 8.67 -8.75 -2.38
C ASP A 43 7.23 -8.41 -2.75
N GLY A 44 6.84 -7.16 -2.54
CA GLY A 44 5.51 -6.66 -2.82
C GLY A 44 5.23 -5.39 -2.03
N ILE A 45 4.15 -4.70 -2.39
CA ILE A 45 3.64 -3.56 -1.61
C ILE A 45 2.47 -4.07 -0.76
N TYR A 46 2.55 -3.83 0.55
CA TYR A 46 1.56 -4.29 1.51
C TYR A 46 0.95 -3.09 2.24
N VAL A 47 -0.31 -3.24 2.67
CA VAL A 47 -0.97 -2.26 3.53
C VAL A 47 -0.44 -2.42 4.94
N SER A 48 0.34 -1.45 5.41
CA SER A 48 0.87 -1.41 6.79
C SER A 48 -0.17 -0.89 7.79
N GLU A 49 -0.89 0.17 7.43
CA GLU A 49 -1.83 0.86 8.31
C GLU A 49 -3.06 1.35 7.54
N LYS A 50 -4.19 1.47 8.25
CA LYS A 50 -5.42 2.10 7.75
C LYS A 50 -5.87 3.10 8.79
N ILE A 51 -5.76 4.38 8.46
CA ILE A 51 -6.14 5.48 9.35
C ILE A 51 -7.44 6.08 8.79
N PRO A 52 -8.53 6.14 9.56
CA PRO A 52 -9.70 6.92 9.18
C PRO A 52 -9.32 8.41 9.14
N ALA A 53 -9.85 9.14 8.16
CA ALA A 53 -9.46 10.54 7.92
C ALA A 53 -9.65 11.48 9.13
N ASP A 54 -10.49 11.10 10.09
CA ASP A 54 -10.74 11.86 11.31
C ASP A 54 -9.63 11.74 12.37
N GLU A 55 -8.72 10.77 12.23
CA GLU A 55 -7.66 10.46 13.21
C GLU A 55 -6.23 10.64 12.65
N ALA A 56 -6.10 11.21 11.44
CA ALA A 56 -4.81 11.41 10.73
C ALA A 56 -4.14 12.76 11.04
#